data_AF-A0A397FKL7-F1
#
_entry.id   AF-A0A397FKL7-F1
#
_cell.length_a   1.000
_cell.length_b   1.000
_cell.length_c   1.000
_cell.angle_alpha   90.00
_cell.angle_beta   90.00
_cell.angle_gamma   90.00
#
_symmetry.space_group_name_H-M   'P 1'
#
loop_
_entity.id
_entity.type
_entity.pdbx_description
1 polymer ?
#
loop_
_entity_poly.entity_id
_entity_poly.type
_entity_poly.pdbx_seq_one_letter_code
_entity_poly.pdbx_strand_id
1 'polypeptide(L)' 'MMFLGPPGVGKGTYASRIAPKLDIPTISTGDLVRAEIKRDSALGKQIKEFSSTGKLVPDDIILTMIR' A
#
# COMPACT_ATOMS: atom_id res chain seq x y z
N MET A 1 -7.83 -8.66 -9.65
CA MET A 1 -7.60 -7.68 -10.73
C MET A 1 -6.35 -6.87 -10.38
N MET A 2 -5.47 -6.57 -11.34
CA MET A 2 -4.20 -5.86 -11.09
C MET A 2 -4.15 -4.54 -11.88
N PHE A 3 -3.88 -3.42 -11.19
CA PHE A 3 -3.68 -2.10 -11.82
C PHE A 3 -2.19 -1.74 -11.78
N LEU A 4 -1.57 -1.58 -12.95
CA LEU A 4 -0.16 -1.21 -13.10
C LEU A 4 -0.02 0.17 -13.77
N GLY A 5 0.98 0.94 -13.38
CA GLY A 5 1.23 2.27 -13.96
C GLY A 5 2.04 3.18 -13.04
N PRO A 6 2.48 4.36 -13.51
CA PRO A 6 3.30 5.28 -12.72
C PRO A 6 2.57 5.81 -11.48
N PRO A 7 3.29 6.24 -10.42
CA PRO A 7 2.68 6.90 -9.28
C PRO A 7 1.93 8.16 -9.74
N GLY A 8 0.75 8.43 -9.16
CA GLY A 8 -0.09 9.58 -9.54
C GLY A 8 -1.04 9.38 -10.73
N VAL A 9 -0.95 8.29 -11.49
CA VAL A 9 -1.86 8.00 -12.64
C VAL A 9 -3.32 7.68 -12.24
N GLY A 10 -3.63 7.74 -10.94
CA GLY A 10 -5.01 7.56 -10.46
C GLY A 10 -5.47 6.11 -10.27
N LYS A 11 -4.56 5.11 -10.25
CA LYS A 11 -4.90 3.69 -10.01
C LYS A 11 -5.81 3.49 -8.80
N GLY A 12 -5.51 4.16 -7.69
CA GLY A 12 -6.33 4.11 -6.48
C GLY A 12 -7.76 4.63 -6.70
N THR A 13 -7.92 5.67 -7.52
CA THR A 13 -9.23 6.24 -7.90
C THR A 13 -10.05 5.27 -8.73
N TYR A 14 -9.43 4.52 -9.64
CA TYR A 14 -10.12 3.46 -10.39
C TYR A 14 -10.49 2.29 -9.49
N ALA A 15 -9.53 1.84 -8.67
CA ALA A 15 -9.72 0.73 -7.76
C ALA A 15 -10.85 1.00 -6.76
N SER A 16 -10.91 2.18 -6.15
CA SER A 16 -11.97 2.55 -5.18
C SER A 16 -13.37 2.68 -5.80
N ARG A 17 -13.46 2.95 -7.10
CA ARG A 17 -14.75 3.03 -7.83
C ARG A 17 -15.23 1.68 -8.36
N ILE A 18 -14.30 0.77 -8.67
CA ILE A 18 -14.61 -0.55 -9.23
C ILE A 18 -14.85 -1.59 -8.13
N ALA A 19 -14.07 -1.55 -7.04
CA ALA A 19 -14.20 -2.45 -5.89
C ALA A 19 -15.65 -2.62 -5.38
N PRO A 20 -16.40 -1.54 -5.07
CA PRO A 20 -17.78 -1.67 -4.59
C PRO A 20 -18.77 -2.15 -5.68
N LYS A 21 -18.43 -2.00 -6.97
CA LYS A 21 -19.29 -2.48 -8.07
C LYS A 21 -19.14 -3.97 -8.33
N LEU A 22 -17.98 -4.54 -8.01
CA LEU A 22 -17.68 -5.96 -8.22
C LEU A 22 -17.70 -6.77 -6.91
N ASP A 23 -17.96 -6.11 -5.77
CA ASP A 23 -17.89 -6.70 -4.42
C ASP A 23 -16.53 -7.37 -4.14
N ILE A 24 -15.45 -6.74 -4.63
CA ILE A 24 -14.07 -7.24 -4.48
C ILE A 24 -13.32 -6.35 -3.49
N PRO A 25 -12.69 -6.93 -2.45
CA PRO A 25 -11.85 -6.16 -1.54
C PRO A 25 -10.63 -5.57 -2.27
N THR A 26 -10.44 -4.26 -2.14
CA THR A 26 -9.27 -3.56 -2.66
C THR A 26 -8.12 -3.62 -1.68
N ILE A 27 -7.04 -4.32 -2.06
CA ILE A 27 -5.77 -4.31 -1.34
C ILE A 27 -4.84 -3.31 -2.04
N SER A 28 -4.47 -2.26 -1.31
CA SER A 28 -3.54 -1.24 -1.77
C SER A 28 -2.32 -1.29 -0.88
N THR A 29 -1.18 -1.74 -1.42
CA THR A 29 0.08 -1.84 -0.68
C THR A 29 0.47 -0.50 -0.03
N GLY A 30 0.17 0.61 -0.71
CA GLY A 30 0.39 1.95 -0.18
C GLY A 30 -0.55 2.32 0.98
N ASP A 31 -1.77 1.82 1.02
CA ASP A 31 -2.68 2.05 2.15
C ASP A 31 -2.33 1.14 3.33
N LEU A 32 -1.88 -0.08 3.04
CA LEU A 32 -1.37 -1.02 4.04
C LEU A 32 -0.14 -0.44 4.77
N VAL A 33 0.82 0.08 3.98
CA VAL A 33 1.99 0.83 4.47
C VAL A 33 1.57 2.04 5.31
N ARG A 34 0.64 2.86 4.82
CA ARG A 34 0.17 4.04 5.56
C ARG A 34 -0.57 3.67 6.85
N ALA A 35 -1.30 2.55 6.86
CA ALA A 35 -1.99 2.05 8.05
C ALA A 35 -0.99 1.60 9.13
N GLU A 36 0.08 0.89 8.76
CA GLU A 36 1.11 0.48 9.73
C GLU A 36 1.97 1.64 10.22
N ILE A 37 2.29 2.62 9.36
CA ILE A 37 2.91 3.88 9.80
C ILE A 37 2.02 4.57 10.85
N LYS A 38 0.69 4.59 10.65
CA LYS A 38 -0.27 5.17 11.61
C LYS A 38 -0.38 4.40 12.92
N ARG A 39 -0.15 3.08 12.92
CA ARG A 39 -0.18 2.23 14.12
C ARG A 39 1.07 2.37 15.00
N ASP A 40 2.07 3.12 14.55
CA ASP A 40 3.35 3.35 15.23
C ASP A 40 4.07 2.06 15.66
N SER A 41 3.83 0.97 14.91
CA SER A 41 4.48 -0.32 15.12
C SER A 41 5.97 -0.25 14.79
N ALA A 42 6.77 -1.21 15.29
CA ALA A 42 8.19 -1.29 14.95
C ALA A 42 8.41 -1.39 13.43
N LEU A 43 7.55 -2.15 12.74
CA LEU A 43 7.49 -2.21 11.27
C LEU A 43 7.09 -0.86 10.66
N GLY A 44 6.05 -0.21 11.19
CA GLY A 44 5.62 1.12 10.74
C GLY A 44 6.73 2.17 10.78
N LYS A 45 7.59 2.14 11.82
CA LYS A 45 8.75 3.05 11.93
C LYS A 45 9.81 2.79 10.86
N GLN A 46 10.16 1.52 10.62
CA GLN A 46 11.07 1.15 9.54
C GLN A 46 10.51 1.57 8.17
N ILE A 47 9.24 1.24 7.91
CA ILE A 47 8.57 1.59 6.65
C ILE A 47 8.52 3.11 6.43
N LYS A 48 8.28 3.89 7.49
CA LYS A 48 8.29 5.35 7.43
C LYS A 48 9.64 5.90 6.98
N GLU A 49 10.74 5.30 7.40
CA GLU A 49 12.10 5.69 7.00
C GLU A 49 12.38 5.41 5.52
N PHE A 50 11.93 4.26 5.01
CA PHE A 50 12.01 3.96 3.57
C PHE A 50 11.11 4.90 2.75
N SER A 51 9.87 5.12 3.22
CA SER A 51 8.91 5.99 2.55
C SER A 51 9.32 7.46 2.54
N SER A 52 9.99 7.95 3.59
CA SER A 52 10.47 9.35 3.66
C SER A 52 11.69 9.59 2.79
N THR A 53 12.52 8.55 2.58
CA THR A 53 13.70 8.61 1.71
C THR A 53 13.39 8.37 0.24
N GLY A 54 12.12 8.14 -0.12
CA GLY A 54 11.69 7.83 -1.48
C GLY A 54 12.17 6.47 -1.98
N LYS A 55 12.69 5.63 -1.09
CA LYS A 55 13.14 4.27 -1.39
C LYS A 55 11.93 3.34 -1.38
N LEU A 56 11.98 2.33 -2.24
CA LEU A 56 11.02 1.23 -2.21
C LEU A 56 11.20 0.45 -0.89
N VAL A 57 10.08 0.13 -0.26
CA VAL A 57 10.06 -0.73 0.93
C VAL A 57 10.45 -2.14 0.48
N PRO A 58 11.41 -2.81 1.14
CA PRO A 58 11.80 -4.17 0.83
C PRO A 58 10.64 -5.16 0.81
N ASP A 59 10.65 -6.11 -0.12
CA ASP A 59 9.58 -7.11 -0.29
C ASP A 59 9.35 -7.96 0.97
N ASP A 60 10.42 -8.29 1.72
CA ASP A 60 10.31 -9.05 2.98
C ASP A 60 9.41 -8.37 4.01
N ILE A 61 9.49 -7.04 4.08
CA ILE A 61 8.65 -6.23 4.97
C ILE A 61 7.21 -6.27 4.48
N ILE A 62 6.97 -6.13 3.17
CA ILE A 62 5.63 -6.17 2.59
C ILE A 62 4.97 -7.55 2.80
N LEU A 63 5.72 -8.63 2.60
CA LEU A 63 5.26 -10.00 2.83
C LEU A 63 4.86 -10.24 4.29
N THR A 64 5.57 -9.60 5.24
CA THR A 64 5.22 -9.68 6.67
C THR A 64 3.88 -9.02 6.97
N MET A 65 3.45 -8.02 6.19
CA MET A 65 2.17 -7.33 6.39
C MET A 65 0.97 -8.03 5.74
N ILE A 66 1.23 -8.88 4.74
CA ILE A 66 0.18 -9.61 3.99
C ILE A 66 -0.17 -10.95 4.67
N ARG A 67 0.69 -11.44 5.57
CA ARG A 67 0.49 -12.69 6.32
C ARG A 67 -0.51 -12.54 7.45
#